data_AF-A0A150V7U6-F1
#
_entry.id   AF-A0A150V7U6-F1
#
_cell.length_a   1.000
_cell.length_b   1.000
_cell.length_c   1.000
_cell.angle_alpha   90.00
_cell.angle_beta   90.00
_cell.angle_gamma   90.00
#
_symmetry.space_group_name_H-M   'P 1'
#
loop_
_entity.id
_entity.type
_entity.pdbx_description
1 polymer ?
#
loop_
_entity_poly.entity_id
_entity_poly.type
_entity_poly.pdbx_seq_one_letter_code
_entity_poly.pdbx_strand_id
1 'polypeptide(L)'
;MSANQLQALLRFLSQDAKIPLSTAMSKVKALQTVDLDTPEKISKAHTKDISSIFNDEKVAKQLVAAAKRVSKKRAAGDESALSPRKKRRREKSDDVGSIDLESALALPKSLANEDELANTVIFTNRAPLVLAFAVTLLKHTMPEQPLSSRLSLAQGYVSTTSRARAVSLGIQELSKDEEESERKLGEGQPTATIMGKELKVLKRWGYEWKQPEVVKDPTVQSTLQGNGEATEKGELAENEARLSPNLESIEINPPLWALDLEALRKSNRADFAEANAQAGNQTNLPIYTPQSARAYLMKSFDSPPLSETSVKKPTAAAKAAEKERNLGRLLRALDMLYDSWATTLSPEELDKRTWSWYVKVRPEVLHGAAGWGGKNEVRIGDILALRRGS
;
A
#
# COMPACT_ATOMS: atom_id res chain seq x y z
N MET A 1 -48.82 -15.77 21.21
CA MET A 1 -47.78 -14.83 20.75
C MET A 1 -48.40 -13.84 19.78
N SER A 2 -48.10 -12.54 19.91
CA SER A 2 -48.44 -11.52 18.89
C SER A 2 -47.54 -11.66 17.66
N ALA A 3 -47.97 -11.20 16.49
CA ALA A 3 -47.19 -11.26 15.26
C ALA A 3 -45.79 -10.63 15.40
N ASN A 4 -45.68 -9.56 16.21
CA ASN A 4 -44.43 -8.86 16.51
C ASN A 4 -43.44 -9.73 17.31
N GLN A 5 -43.93 -10.55 18.26
CA GLN A 5 -43.10 -11.46 19.04
C GLN A 5 -42.54 -12.61 18.18
N LEU A 6 -43.35 -13.11 17.25
CA LEU A 6 -42.93 -14.14 16.29
C LEU A 6 -41.83 -13.61 15.36
N GLN A 7 -41.99 -12.41 14.83
CA GLN A 7 -40.97 -11.76 13.99
C GLN A 7 -39.68 -11.48 14.76
N ALA A 8 -39.78 -11.04 16.02
CA ALA A 8 -38.60 -10.82 16.88
C ALA A 8 -37.83 -12.12 17.16
N LEU A 9 -38.53 -13.24 17.38
CA LEU A 9 -37.91 -14.55 17.57
C LEU A 9 -37.23 -15.05 16.30
N LEU A 10 -37.88 -14.94 15.15
CA LEU A 10 -37.29 -15.31 13.85
C LEU A 10 -36.08 -14.45 13.50
N ARG A 11 -36.13 -13.15 13.81
CA ARG A 11 -34.99 -12.24 13.64
C ARG A 11 -33.82 -12.65 14.53
N PHE A 12 -34.07 -13.03 15.78
CA PHE A 12 -33.03 -13.53 16.69
C PHE A 12 -32.40 -14.84 16.17
N LEU A 13 -33.22 -15.82 15.77
CA LEU A 13 -32.73 -17.11 15.27
C LEU A 13 -31.88 -16.97 14.00
N SER A 14 -32.29 -16.10 13.07
CA SER A 14 -31.60 -15.90 11.79
C SER A 14 -30.42 -14.94 11.86
N GLN A 15 -30.56 -13.78 12.51
CA GLN A 15 -29.53 -12.74 12.52
C GLN A 15 -28.51 -12.95 13.65
N ASP A 16 -28.97 -13.21 14.87
CA ASP A 16 -28.09 -13.26 16.05
C ASP A 16 -27.51 -14.66 16.27
N ALA A 17 -28.32 -15.70 16.06
CA ALA A 17 -27.90 -17.10 16.17
C ALA A 17 -27.42 -17.71 14.84
N LYS A 18 -27.53 -17.00 13.70
CA LYS A 18 -27.06 -17.44 12.36
C LYS A 18 -27.57 -18.83 11.94
N ILE A 19 -28.81 -19.16 12.30
CA ILE A 19 -29.47 -20.40 11.89
C ILE A 19 -30.21 -20.13 10.56
N PRO A 20 -30.15 -21.03 9.56
CA PRO A 20 -30.90 -20.89 8.33
C PRO A 20 -32.40 -20.67 8.59
N LEU A 21 -33.01 -19.74 7.85
CA LEU A 21 -34.40 -19.32 8.08
C LEU A 21 -35.40 -20.48 7.96
N SER A 22 -35.14 -21.43 7.05
CA SER A 22 -35.94 -22.65 6.87
C SER A 22 -35.96 -23.52 8.14
N THR A 23 -34.80 -23.70 8.79
CA THR A 23 -34.66 -24.46 10.05
C THR A 23 -35.24 -23.68 11.22
N ALA A 24 -35.11 -22.35 11.24
CA ALA A 24 -35.72 -21.51 12.26
C ALA A 24 -37.25 -21.62 12.23
N MET A 25 -37.87 -21.49 11.06
CA MET A 25 -39.33 -21.56 10.87
C MET A 25 -39.92 -22.90 11.32
N SER A 26 -39.24 -24.03 11.02
CA SER A 26 -39.74 -25.36 11.41
C SER A 26 -39.64 -25.65 12.92
N LYS A 27 -38.71 -24.99 13.62
CA LYS A 27 -38.46 -25.21 15.05
C LYS A 27 -39.10 -24.18 15.98
N VAL A 28 -39.65 -23.09 15.45
CA VAL A 28 -40.34 -22.06 16.24
C VAL A 28 -41.53 -22.63 17.02
N LYS A 29 -42.34 -23.51 16.41
CA LYS A 29 -43.49 -24.12 17.09
C LYS A 29 -43.06 -25.04 18.24
N ALA A 30 -41.93 -25.72 18.10
CA ALA A 30 -41.34 -26.57 19.14
C ALA A 30 -40.71 -25.75 20.28
N LEU A 31 -40.12 -24.59 19.98
CA LEU A 31 -39.65 -23.66 21.00
C LEU A 31 -40.79 -23.01 21.79
N GLN A 32 -41.94 -22.76 21.13
CA GLN A 32 -43.16 -22.28 21.78
C GLN A 32 -43.75 -23.30 22.75
N THR A 33 -43.76 -24.58 22.39
CA THR A 33 -44.30 -25.63 23.28
C THR A 33 -43.49 -25.84 24.56
N VAL A 34 -42.22 -25.42 24.58
CA VAL A 34 -41.31 -25.52 25.73
C VAL A 34 -41.16 -24.17 26.46
N ASP A 35 -42.02 -23.19 26.15
CA ASP A 35 -41.98 -21.83 26.71
C ASP A 35 -40.65 -21.07 26.51
N LEU A 36 -39.81 -21.49 25.55
CA LEU A 36 -38.54 -20.85 25.18
C LEU A 36 -38.75 -19.82 24.06
N ASP A 37 -39.65 -18.89 24.34
CA ASP A 37 -40.25 -17.97 23.38
C ASP A 37 -39.51 -16.63 23.25
N THR A 38 -38.58 -16.38 24.18
CA THR A 38 -37.84 -15.12 24.33
C THR A 38 -36.33 -15.35 24.53
N PRO A 39 -35.46 -14.47 23.99
CA PRO A 39 -34.01 -14.58 24.16
C PRO A 39 -33.55 -14.62 25.63
N GLU A 40 -34.33 -14.05 26.55
CA GLU A 40 -34.05 -14.06 27.99
C GLU A 40 -34.29 -15.43 28.61
N LYS A 41 -35.39 -16.11 28.26
CA LYS A 41 -35.65 -17.49 28.69
C LYS A 41 -34.63 -18.46 28.09
N ILE A 42 -34.27 -18.28 26.82
CA ILE A 42 -33.22 -19.09 26.15
C ILE A 42 -31.85 -18.90 26.82
N SER A 43 -31.56 -17.71 27.36
CA SER A 43 -30.28 -17.47 28.05
C SER A 43 -30.15 -18.18 29.40
N LYS A 44 -31.28 -18.50 30.04
CA LYS A 44 -31.38 -19.17 31.34
C LYS A 44 -31.64 -20.67 31.24
N ALA A 45 -32.03 -21.17 30.06
CA ALA A 45 -32.29 -22.58 29.81
C ALA A 45 -31.02 -23.44 29.81
N HIS A 46 -31.15 -24.71 30.19
CA HIS A 46 -30.06 -25.67 30.09
C HIS A 46 -29.84 -26.11 28.64
N THR A 47 -28.58 -26.28 28.25
CA THR A 47 -28.18 -26.69 26.90
C THR A 47 -28.80 -28.02 26.46
N LYS A 48 -29.20 -28.88 27.41
CA LYS A 48 -29.84 -30.18 27.16
C LYS A 48 -31.25 -30.02 26.57
N ASP A 49 -32.03 -29.05 27.06
CA ASP A 49 -33.42 -28.81 26.62
C ASP A 49 -33.48 -28.19 25.22
N ILE A 50 -32.42 -27.49 24.82
CA ILE A 50 -32.28 -26.93 23.48
C ILE A 50 -31.74 -27.98 22.50
N SER A 51 -30.88 -28.89 22.98
CA SER A 51 -30.34 -29.99 22.18
C SER A 51 -31.40 -31.02 21.76
N SER A 52 -32.43 -31.25 22.58
CA SER A 52 -33.55 -32.13 22.24
C SER A 52 -34.50 -31.55 21.19
N ILE A 53 -34.48 -30.22 20.98
CA ILE A 53 -35.32 -29.53 19.98
C ILE A 53 -34.60 -29.47 18.62
N PHE A 54 -33.31 -29.16 18.64
CA PHE A 54 -32.51 -28.97 17.43
C PHE A 54 -31.78 -30.23 16.96
N ASN A 55 -31.67 -31.27 17.80
CA ASN A 55 -30.89 -32.50 17.55
C ASN A 55 -29.43 -32.22 17.13
N ASP A 56 -28.93 -31.02 17.45
CA ASP A 56 -27.57 -30.56 17.13
C ASP A 56 -27.02 -29.79 18.34
N GLU A 57 -26.01 -30.37 18.97
CA GLU A 57 -25.35 -29.81 20.15
C GLU A 57 -24.58 -28.51 19.84
N LYS A 58 -24.11 -28.33 18.59
CA LYS A 58 -23.40 -27.12 18.16
C LYS A 58 -24.36 -25.95 18.03
N VAL A 59 -25.53 -26.19 17.42
CA VAL A 59 -26.60 -25.19 17.29
C VAL A 59 -27.14 -24.79 18.66
N ALA A 60 -27.30 -25.75 19.59
CA ALA A 60 -27.72 -25.46 20.95
C ALA A 60 -26.73 -24.55 21.70
N LYS A 61 -25.43 -24.81 21.60
CA LYS A 61 -24.38 -23.94 22.20
C LYS A 61 -24.35 -22.56 21.55
N GLN A 62 -24.52 -22.48 20.23
CA GLN A 62 -24.58 -21.23 19.49
C GLN A 62 -25.80 -20.39 19.87
N LEU A 63 -26.95 -21.03 20.07
CA LEU A 63 -28.20 -20.38 20.49
C LEU A 63 -28.06 -19.78 21.89
N VAL A 64 -27.52 -20.54 22.86
CA VAL A 64 -27.31 -20.05 24.24
C VAL A 64 -26.29 -18.92 24.27
N ALA A 65 -25.21 -19.00 23.47
CA ALA A 65 -24.22 -17.93 23.37
C ALA A 65 -24.81 -16.65 22.74
N ALA A 66 -25.64 -16.78 21.71
CA ALA A 66 -26.36 -15.65 21.11
C ALA A 66 -27.38 -15.05 22.07
N ALA A 67 -28.14 -15.88 22.79
CA ALA A 67 -29.13 -15.46 23.78
C ALA A 67 -28.50 -14.68 24.95
N LYS A 68 -27.33 -15.13 25.44
CA LYS A 68 -26.56 -14.40 26.47
C LYS A 68 -26.05 -13.04 25.98
N ARG A 69 -25.69 -12.90 24.70
CA ARG A 69 -25.24 -11.63 24.12
C ARG A 69 -26.39 -10.63 23.98
N VAL A 70 -27.57 -11.08 23.57
CA VAL A 70 -28.74 -10.23 23.35
C VAL A 70 -29.44 -9.84 24.66
N SER A 71 -29.54 -10.77 25.62
CA SER A 71 -30.06 -10.47 26.97
C SER A 71 -29.19 -9.47 27.73
N LYS A 72 -27.85 -9.58 27.63
CA LYS A 72 -26.93 -8.59 28.22
C LYS A 72 -27.05 -7.20 27.58
N LYS A 73 -27.49 -7.11 26.32
CA LYS A 73 -27.75 -5.84 25.63
C LYS A 73 -29.08 -5.18 26.04
N ARG A 74 -30.06 -5.93 26.54
CA ARG A 74 -31.39 -5.41 26.94
C ARG A 74 -31.49 -4.99 28.41
N ALA A 75 -30.59 -5.45 29.27
CA ALA A 75 -30.50 -4.97 30.65
C ALA A 75 -29.95 -3.52 30.77
N ALA A 76 -29.36 -3.00 29.69
CA ALA A 76 -29.11 -1.58 29.52
C ALA A 76 -30.27 -1.00 28.69
N GLY A 77 -31.10 -0.15 29.31
CA GLY A 77 -32.43 0.24 28.85
C GLY A 77 -32.55 0.67 27.37
N ASP A 78 -33.73 0.38 26.83
CA ASP A 78 -34.21 0.70 25.49
C ASP A 78 -34.67 2.17 25.46
N GLU A 79 -33.74 3.08 25.21
CA GLU A 79 -34.01 4.32 24.48
C GLU A 79 -33.64 4.04 23.03
N SER A 80 -34.45 4.53 22.10
CA SER A 80 -34.33 4.37 20.65
C SER A 80 -33.09 5.09 20.10
N ALA A 81 -31.90 4.69 20.53
CA ALA A 81 -30.63 5.11 20.01
C ALA A 81 -30.13 4.02 19.07
N LEU A 82 -30.10 4.36 17.79
CA LEU A 82 -29.27 3.75 16.75
C LEU A 82 -27.98 3.23 17.39
N SER A 83 -27.86 1.91 17.52
CA SER A 83 -26.62 1.29 17.96
C SER A 83 -25.47 1.95 17.20
N PRO A 84 -24.41 2.45 17.86
CA PRO A 84 -23.21 2.81 17.15
C PRO A 84 -22.66 1.49 16.62
N ARG A 85 -23.06 1.15 15.39
CA ARG A 85 -22.12 0.61 14.42
C ARG A 85 -20.85 1.40 14.71
N LYS A 86 -19.71 0.73 14.92
CA LYS A 86 -18.44 1.39 14.67
C LYS A 86 -18.51 1.85 13.20
N LYS A 87 -19.15 3.01 12.96
CA LYS A 87 -18.55 4.09 12.22
C LYS A 87 -17.18 4.11 12.87
N ARG A 88 -16.21 3.44 12.21
CA ARG A 88 -14.90 4.07 12.07
C ARG A 88 -15.26 5.52 11.96
N ARG A 89 -14.91 6.30 12.98
CA ARG A 89 -14.93 7.74 12.91
C ARG A 89 -14.43 7.97 11.49
N ARG A 90 -15.32 8.44 10.60
CA ARG A 90 -14.83 9.27 9.52
C ARG A 90 -14.25 10.40 10.34
N GLU A 91 -12.99 10.23 10.72
CA GLU A 91 -12.07 11.33 10.67
C GLU A 91 -12.43 11.89 9.31
N LYS A 92 -13.13 13.04 9.33
CA LYS A 92 -12.78 14.05 8.36
C LYS A 92 -11.27 14.01 8.42
N SER A 93 -10.66 13.35 7.44
CA SER A 93 -9.28 13.61 7.14
C SER A 93 -9.36 15.05 6.69
N ASP A 94 -9.33 15.95 7.68
CA ASP A 94 -8.79 17.28 7.50
C ASP A 94 -7.54 17.04 6.67
N ASP A 95 -7.44 17.72 5.53
CA ASP A 95 -6.31 17.67 4.62
C ASP A 95 -5.03 17.45 5.44
N VAL A 96 -4.58 16.20 5.51
CA VAL A 96 -3.25 15.90 5.98
C VAL A 96 -2.43 16.49 4.87
N GLY A 97 -1.96 17.73 5.08
CA GLY A 97 -1.33 18.51 4.03
C GLY A 97 -0.30 17.64 3.35
N SER A 98 -0.19 17.74 2.02
CA SER A 98 0.67 16.89 1.19
C SER A 98 2.05 16.61 1.82
N ILE A 99 2.61 17.62 2.50
CA ILE A 99 3.88 17.57 3.22
C ILE A 99 3.90 16.59 4.40
N ASP A 100 2.84 16.54 5.22
CA ASP A 100 2.76 15.63 6.38
C ASP A 100 2.66 14.18 5.92
N LEU A 101 1.90 13.93 4.83
CA LEU A 101 1.85 12.62 4.21
C LEU A 101 3.20 12.16 3.68
N GLU A 102 3.92 13.03 2.94
CA GLU A 102 5.26 12.68 2.45
C GLU A 102 6.26 12.47 3.59
N SER A 103 6.15 13.25 4.67
CA SER A 103 6.99 13.11 5.86
C SER A 103 6.74 11.78 6.57
N ALA A 104 5.48 11.37 6.74
CA ALA A 104 5.14 10.08 7.33
C ALA A 104 5.61 8.88 6.48
N LEU A 105 5.78 9.08 5.17
CA LEU A 105 6.27 8.06 4.24
C LEU A 105 7.79 8.00 4.11
N ALA A 106 8.54 8.90 4.77
CA ALA A 106 9.99 8.94 4.70
C ALA A 106 10.63 7.57 4.99
N LEU A 107 11.62 7.23 4.16
CA LEU A 107 12.42 6.02 4.27
C LEU A 107 13.68 6.28 5.11
N PRO A 108 14.20 5.28 5.83
CA PRO A 108 15.38 5.46 6.67
C PRO A 108 16.60 5.81 5.83
N LYS A 109 17.40 6.77 6.31
CA LYS A 109 18.68 7.16 5.72
C LYS A 109 19.82 6.60 6.56
N SER A 110 20.87 6.12 5.90
CA SER A 110 22.10 5.68 6.56
C SER A 110 23.25 6.64 6.24
N LEU A 111 24.01 6.99 7.27
CA LEU A 111 25.26 7.77 7.17
C LEU A 111 26.51 6.87 7.21
N ALA A 112 26.34 5.54 7.13
CA ALA A 112 27.45 4.60 7.08
C ALA A 112 28.40 4.92 5.92
N ASN A 113 29.70 4.81 6.18
CA ASN A 113 30.73 4.98 5.18
C ASN A 113 30.78 3.77 4.22
N GLU A 114 31.56 3.89 3.15
CA GLU A 114 31.64 2.86 2.12
C GLU A 114 32.16 1.52 2.64
N ASP A 115 33.18 1.53 3.50
CA ASP A 115 33.77 0.32 4.07
C ASP A 115 32.77 -0.44 4.98
N GLU A 116 31.98 0.27 5.78
CA GLU A 116 30.92 -0.34 6.58
C GLU A 116 29.83 -0.94 5.71
N LEU A 117 29.46 -0.27 4.63
CA LEU A 117 28.46 -0.75 3.68
C LEU A 117 28.98 -2.00 2.95
N ALA A 118 30.21 -2.00 2.47
CA ALA A 118 30.81 -3.12 1.75
C ALA A 118 30.83 -4.41 2.58
N ASN A 119 31.08 -4.30 3.88
CA ASN A 119 31.11 -5.43 4.81
C ASN A 119 29.73 -5.84 5.35
N THR A 120 28.65 -5.19 4.93
CA THR A 120 27.29 -5.50 5.40
C THR A 120 26.65 -6.60 4.54
N VAL A 121 26.09 -7.61 5.21
CA VAL A 121 25.24 -8.65 4.61
C VAL A 121 23.83 -8.52 5.18
N ILE A 122 22.83 -8.55 4.30
CA ILE A 122 21.41 -8.53 4.65
C ILE A 122 20.73 -9.83 4.22
N PHE A 123 19.66 -10.21 4.87
CA PHE A 123 18.89 -11.42 4.59
C PHE A 123 17.46 -11.05 4.19
N THR A 124 17.10 -11.28 2.93
CA THR A 124 15.84 -10.77 2.36
C THR A 124 15.30 -11.66 1.25
N ASN A 125 14.05 -11.40 0.86
CA ASN A 125 13.42 -12.03 -0.29
C ASN A 125 13.72 -11.24 -1.57
N ARG A 126 13.49 -11.87 -2.72
CA ARG A 126 13.60 -11.22 -4.04
C ARG A 126 12.67 -9.99 -4.19
N ALA A 127 11.40 -10.11 -3.82
CA ALA A 127 10.41 -9.05 -4.06
C ALA A 127 10.69 -7.73 -3.30
N PRO A 128 11.03 -7.72 -1.99
CA PRO A 128 11.44 -6.51 -1.29
C PRO A 128 12.70 -5.87 -1.86
N LEU A 129 13.66 -6.67 -2.32
CA LEU A 129 14.86 -6.14 -2.95
C LEU A 129 14.53 -5.44 -4.28
N VAL A 130 13.70 -6.04 -5.14
CA VAL A 130 13.20 -5.36 -6.36
C VAL A 130 12.46 -4.08 -6.01
N LEU A 131 11.65 -4.09 -4.96
CA LEU A 131 10.92 -2.90 -4.52
C LEU A 131 11.88 -1.76 -4.15
N ALA A 132 12.96 -2.06 -3.42
CA ALA A 132 13.99 -1.08 -3.09
C ALA A 132 14.68 -0.52 -4.36
N PHE A 133 15.07 -1.39 -5.29
CA PHE A 133 15.62 -0.97 -6.59
C PHE A 133 14.66 -0.07 -7.36
N ALA A 134 13.39 -0.43 -7.47
CA ALA A 134 12.39 0.34 -8.21
C ALA A 134 12.13 1.71 -7.57
N VAL A 135 12.05 1.80 -6.24
CA VAL A 135 11.87 3.08 -5.54
C VAL A 135 13.09 4.00 -5.74
N THR A 136 14.30 3.46 -5.66
CA THR A 136 15.52 4.24 -5.90
C THR A 136 15.63 4.63 -7.37
N LEU A 137 15.36 3.74 -8.33
CA LEU A 137 15.31 4.06 -9.75
C LEU A 137 14.39 5.25 -10.03
N LEU A 138 13.16 5.20 -9.50
CA LEU A 138 12.17 6.25 -9.72
C LEU A 138 12.59 7.61 -9.14
N LYS A 139 13.48 7.65 -8.15
CA LYS A 139 14.10 8.90 -7.68
C LYS A 139 14.91 9.59 -8.79
N HIS A 140 15.50 8.82 -9.69
CA HIS A 140 16.34 9.32 -10.79
C HIS A 140 15.57 9.45 -12.11
N THR A 141 14.58 8.59 -12.35
CA THR A 141 13.83 8.62 -13.62
C THR A 141 12.58 9.48 -13.59
N MET A 142 11.99 9.67 -12.42
CA MET A 142 10.78 10.47 -12.20
C MET A 142 10.94 11.34 -10.95
N PRO A 143 11.95 12.24 -10.89
CA PRO A 143 12.21 13.07 -9.72
C PRO A 143 11.02 13.97 -9.37
N GLU A 144 10.22 14.39 -10.36
CA GLU A 144 8.98 15.18 -10.23
C GLU A 144 7.88 14.46 -9.45
N GLN A 145 7.98 13.14 -9.30
CA GLN A 145 7.04 12.35 -8.52
C GLN A 145 7.40 12.34 -7.02
N PRO A 146 6.44 12.62 -6.13
CA PRO A 146 6.66 12.56 -4.69
C PRO A 146 6.98 11.12 -4.24
N LEU A 147 7.48 10.96 -3.01
CA LEU A 147 7.81 9.65 -2.47
C LEU A 147 6.58 8.73 -2.43
N SER A 148 5.41 9.27 -2.10
CA SER A 148 4.13 8.55 -2.16
C SER A 148 3.84 7.96 -3.55
N SER A 149 4.06 8.73 -4.60
CA SER A 149 3.89 8.26 -5.97
C SER A 149 4.92 7.21 -6.34
N ARG A 150 6.20 7.43 -6.02
CA ARG A 150 7.28 6.47 -6.30
C ARG A 150 7.08 5.14 -5.60
N LEU A 151 6.64 5.15 -4.34
CA LEU A 151 6.31 3.93 -3.58
C LEU A 151 5.12 3.17 -4.19
N SER A 152 4.07 3.89 -4.60
CA SER A 152 2.90 3.30 -5.25
C SER A 152 3.28 2.64 -6.58
N LEU A 153 3.99 3.36 -7.44
CA LEU A 153 4.49 2.90 -8.73
C LEU A 153 5.40 1.66 -8.60
N ALA A 154 6.38 1.72 -7.70
CA ALA A 154 7.29 0.60 -7.45
C ALA A 154 6.55 -0.64 -6.93
N GLN A 155 5.56 -0.47 -6.05
CA GLN A 155 4.72 -1.58 -5.60
C GLN A 155 3.87 -2.16 -6.73
N GLY A 156 3.31 -1.33 -7.61
CA GLY A 156 2.59 -1.79 -8.79
C GLY A 156 3.46 -2.64 -9.71
N TYR A 157 4.71 -2.24 -9.94
CA TYR A 157 5.68 -3.02 -10.69
C TYR A 157 5.93 -4.39 -10.05
N VAL A 158 6.22 -4.42 -8.75
CA VAL A 158 6.51 -5.66 -8.02
C VAL A 158 5.32 -6.60 -8.00
N SER A 159 4.11 -6.10 -7.74
CA SER A 159 2.89 -6.92 -7.74
C SER A 159 2.62 -7.53 -9.12
N THR A 160 2.72 -6.72 -10.18
CA THR A 160 2.48 -7.16 -11.57
C THR A 160 3.52 -8.19 -12.01
N THR A 161 4.80 -7.96 -11.70
CA THR A 161 5.90 -8.88 -12.06
C THR A 161 5.86 -10.18 -11.24
N SER A 162 5.52 -10.09 -9.95
CA SER A 162 5.35 -11.23 -9.07
C SER A 162 4.21 -12.12 -9.57
N ARG A 163 3.05 -11.54 -9.89
CA ARG A 163 1.90 -12.28 -10.42
C ARG A 163 2.20 -12.99 -11.73
N ALA A 164 2.79 -12.28 -12.70
CA ALA A 164 3.21 -12.89 -13.97
C ALA A 164 4.16 -14.08 -13.73
N ARG A 165 5.05 -13.98 -12.75
CA ARG A 165 5.90 -15.11 -12.34
C ARG A 165 5.12 -16.23 -11.65
N ALA A 166 4.20 -15.93 -10.74
CA ALA A 166 3.38 -16.92 -10.05
C ALA A 166 2.59 -17.78 -11.06
N VAL A 167 2.02 -17.13 -12.09
CA VAL A 167 1.35 -17.81 -13.20
C VAL A 167 2.33 -18.68 -13.99
N SER A 168 3.49 -18.15 -14.39
CA SER A 168 4.51 -18.92 -15.12
C SER A 168 5.06 -20.13 -14.34
N LEU A 169 5.01 -20.07 -13.01
CA LEU A 169 5.46 -21.13 -12.11
C LEU A 169 4.34 -22.12 -11.74
N GLY A 170 3.11 -21.90 -12.22
CA GLY A 170 1.95 -22.72 -11.87
C GLY A 170 1.49 -22.59 -10.42
N ILE A 171 1.90 -21.54 -9.70
CA ILE A 171 1.50 -21.27 -8.31
C ILE A 171 0.11 -20.63 -8.26
N GLN A 172 -0.17 -19.78 -9.26
CA GLN A 172 -1.45 -19.11 -9.40
C GLN A 172 -2.03 -19.49 -10.76
N GLU A 173 -3.24 -20.01 -10.76
CA GLU A 173 -4.02 -20.15 -11.98
C GLU A 173 -4.71 -18.83 -12.28
N LEU A 174 -4.59 -18.37 -13.52
CA LEU A 174 -5.34 -17.25 -14.06
C LEU A 174 -6.08 -17.76 -15.28
N SER A 175 -7.41 -17.64 -15.31
CA SER A 175 -8.14 -17.99 -16.52
C SER A 175 -7.86 -16.94 -17.60
N LYS A 176 -7.98 -17.35 -18.88
CA LYS A 176 -7.86 -16.41 -20.02
C LYS A 176 -8.89 -15.29 -19.92
N ASP A 177 -10.10 -15.62 -19.47
CA ASP A 177 -11.19 -14.65 -19.27
C ASP A 177 -10.84 -13.63 -18.18
N GLU A 178 -10.18 -14.06 -17.10
CA GLU A 178 -9.71 -13.16 -16.04
C GLU A 178 -8.64 -12.20 -16.56
N GLU A 179 -7.66 -12.70 -17.32
CA GLU A 179 -6.62 -11.86 -17.91
C GLU A 179 -7.19 -10.85 -18.91
N GLU A 180 -8.12 -11.27 -19.77
CA GLU A 180 -8.79 -10.39 -20.72
C GLU A 180 -9.65 -9.35 -20.02
N SER A 181 -10.36 -9.73 -18.96
CA SER A 181 -11.17 -8.81 -18.16
C SER A 181 -10.32 -7.71 -17.51
N GLU A 182 -9.13 -8.04 -17.02
CA GLU A 182 -8.23 -7.06 -16.41
C GLU A 182 -7.60 -6.12 -17.44
N ARG A 183 -7.28 -6.64 -18.63
CA ARG A 183 -6.81 -5.80 -19.75
C ARG A 183 -7.88 -4.78 -20.15
N LYS A 184 -9.12 -5.24 -20.36
CA LYS A 184 -10.28 -4.39 -20.69
C LYS A 184 -10.54 -3.34 -19.62
N LEU A 185 -10.41 -3.73 -18.35
CA LEU A 185 -10.54 -2.80 -17.23
C LEU A 185 -9.48 -1.70 -17.33
N GLY A 186 -8.22 -2.02 -17.65
CA GLY A 186 -7.17 -1.01 -17.83
C GLY A 186 -7.23 -0.18 -19.12
N GLU A 187 -8.20 -0.38 -20.02
CA GLU A 187 -8.30 0.37 -21.28
C GLU A 187 -8.65 1.84 -21.03
N GLY A 188 -8.02 2.75 -21.78
CA GLY A 188 -8.20 4.20 -21.63
C GLY A 188 -7.49 4.85 -20.44
N GLN A 189 -6.93 4.08 -19.50
CA GLN A 189 -6.13 4.63 -18.41
C GLN A 189 -4.71 5.01 -18.86
N PRO A 190 -4.12 6.09 -18.33
CA PRO A 190 -2.75 6.45 -18.63
C PRO A 190 -1.79 5.34 -18.18
N THR A 191 -0.68 5.21 -18.91
CA THR A 191 0.37 4.22 -18.64
C THR A 191 1.66 4.91 -18.21
N ALA A 192 2.39 4.28 -17.30
CA ALA A 192 3.77 4.62 -16.97
C ALA A 192 4.66 3.39 -17.18
N THR A 193 5.81 3.58 -17.81
CA THR A 193 6.77 2.49 -18.05
C THR A 193 7.82 2.49 -16.95
N ILE A 194 8.01 1.33 -16.32
CA ILE A 194 9.01 1.13 -15.25
C ILE A 194 9.71 -0.20 -15.50
N MET A 195 11.04 -0.16 -15.59
CA MET A 195 11.91 -1.30 -15.87
C MET A 195 11.42 -2.13 -17.06
N GLY A 196 11.07 -1.44 -18.15
CA GLY A 196 10.53 -2.04 -19.38
C GLY A 196 9.12 -2.63 -19.28
N LYS A 197 8.34 -2.33 -18.25
CA LYS A 197 6.95 -2.78 -18.11
C LYS A 197 5.98 -1.61 -17.98
N GLU A 198 4.88 -1.70 -18.70
CA GLU A 198 3.78 -0.74 -18.62
C GLU A 198 2.89 -1.02 -17.39
N LEU A 199 2.59 0.04 -16.65
CA LEU A 199 1.65 0.03 -15.53
C LEU A 199 0.54 1.03 -15.79
N LYS A 200 -0.70 0.64 -15.47
CA LYS A 200 -1.84 1.55 -15.47
C LYS A 200 -1.78 2.46 -14.25
N VAL A 201 -1.91 3.76 -14.47
CA VAL A 201 -1.77 4.78 -13.42
C VAL A 201 -2.98 5.70 -13.32
N LEU A 202 -3.09 6.38 -12.19
CA LEU A 202 -4.08 7.41 -11.91
C LEU A 202 -3.36 8.74 -11.70
N LYS A 203 -3.83 9.82 -12.35
CA LYS A 203 -3.28 11.18 -12.18
C LYS A 203 -3.92 11.86 -10.97
N ARG A 204 -3.11 12.45 -10.09
CA ARG A 204 -3.55 13.16 -8.88
C ARG A 204 -3.53 14.66 -9.13
N TRP A 205 -4.63 15.19 -9.62
CA TRP A 205 -4.79 16.63 -9.83
C TRP A 205 -4.91 17.37 -8.49
N GLY A 206 -4.33 18.57 -8.41
CA GLY A 206 -4.37 19.40 -7.19
C GLY A 206 -3.43 18.95 -6.06
N TYR A 207 -2.54 17.98 -6.30
CA TYR A 207 -1.52 17.60 -5.33
C TYR A 207 -0.26 18.44 -5.52
N GLU A 208 -0.12 19.50 -4.73
CA GLU A 208 1.10 20.28 -4.67
C GLU A 208 2.07 19.67 -3.66
N TRP A 209 3.25 19.29 -4.14
CA TRP A 209 4.39 18.96 -3.29
C TRP A 209 5.60 19.72 -3.84
N LYS A 210 6.27 20.48 -2.98
CA LYS A 210 7.51 21.17 -3.38
C LYS A 210 8.65 20.17 -3.23
N GLN A 211 9.38 19.92 -4.31
CA GLN A 211 10.71 19.34 -4.17
C GLN A 211 11.54 20.27 -3.27
N PRO A 212 12.29 19.75 -2.28
CA PRO A 212 13.30 20.57 -1.64
C PRO A 212 14.28 20.97 -2.73
N GLU A 213 14.32 22.27 -3.05
CA GLU A 213 15.26 22.81 -4.04
C GLU A 213 16.68 22.39 -3.66
N VAL A 214 17.35 21.74 -4.60
CA VAL A 214 18.80 21.56 -4.51
C VAL A 214 19.39 22.97 -4.59
N VAL A 215 19.82 23.51 -3.46
CA VAL A 215 20.58 24.76 -3.40
C VAL A 215 21.80 24.58 -4.28
N LYS A 216 21.73 25.08 -5.52
CA LYS A 216 22.90 25.25 -6.36
C LYS A 216 23.59 26.52 -5.88
N ASP A 217 24.82 26.39 -5.40
CA ASP A 217 25.65 27.51 -4.98
C ASP A 217 25.67 28.63 -6.04
N PRO A 218 25.58 29.92 -5.64
CA PRO A 218 25.56 31.03 -6.58
C PRO A 218 26.99 31.46 -6.88
N THR A 219 27.67 30.76 -7.78
CA THR A 219 28.91 31.31 -8.35
C THR A 219 29.10 30.83 -9.78
N VAL A 220 28.68 31.63 -10.76
CA VAL A 220 29.53 32.10 -11.88
C VAL A 220 28.84 33.34 -12.47
N GLN A 221 29.30 34.52 -12.06
CA GLN A 221 29.20 35.71 -12.90
C GLN A 221 30.20 35.55 -14.05
N SER A 222 29.78 35.79 -15.29
CA SER A 222 30.70 36.21 -16.34
C SER A 222 30.01 37.23 -17.25
N THR A 223 30.37 38.48 -16.94
CA THR A 223 30.45 39.69 -17.77
C THR A 223 30.48 39.50 -19.29
N LEU A 224 29.65 40.28 -19.99
CA LEU A 224 30.03 41.00 -21.21
C LEU A 224 29.41 42.41 -21.19
N GLN A 225 30.30 43.42 -21.24
CA GLN A 225 30.05 44.86 -21.38
C GLN A 225 29.86 45.28 -22.85
N GLY A 226 29.21 46.43 -23.06
CA GLY A 226 29.28 47.25 -24.29
C GLY A 226 27.95 47.97 -24.59
N ASN A 227 27.58 49.08 -23.94
CA ASN A 227 27.98 50.49 -24.13
C ASN A 227 27.19 51.25 -25.25
N GLY A 228 26.54 52.37 -24.89
CA GLY A 228 25.89 53.33 -25.82
C GLY A 228 24.79 54.18 -25.16
N GLU A 229 24.99 55.50 -25.12
CA GLU A 229 24.42 56.51 -24.20
C GLU A 229 23.05 57.16 -24.55
N ALA A 230 22.41 57.70 -23.49
CA ALA A 230 21.57 58.92 -23.31
C ALA A 230 20.40 59.25 -24.28
N THR A 231 19.19 59.65 -23.83
CA THR A 231 18.90 60.93 -23.13
C THR A 231 17.47 60.96 -22.54
N GLU A 232 17.38 61.34 -21.26
CA GLU A 232 16.34 62.10 -20.51
C GLU A 232 14.90 62.34 -21.07
N LYS A 233 13.87 61.94 -20.31
CA LYS A 233 12.95 62.80 -19.49
C LYS A 233 11.76 61.99 -18.95
N GLY A 234 11.44 62.19 -17.68
CA GLY A 234 10.44 61.41 -16.95
C GLY A 234 9.00 61.91 -17.09
N GLU A 235 8.07 61.07 -16.62
CA GLU A 235 6.98 61.42 -15.71
C GLU A 235 6.14 60.17 -15.35
N LEU A 236 6.10 59.91 -14.04
CA LEU A 236 4.98 59.44 -13.22
C LEU A 236 4.00 58.37 -13.77
N ALA A 237 4.18 57.17 -13.23
CA ALA A 237 3.16 56.26 -12.68
C ALA A 237 1.89 55.97 -13.49
N GLU A 238 1.83 54.77 -14.07
CA GLU A 238 0.65 53.91 -13.93
C GLU A 238 1.08 52.43 -13.97
N ASN A 239 0.73 51.74 -12.91
CA ASN A 239 1.14 50.39 -12.57
C ASN A 239 0.21 49.40 -13.27
N GLU A 240 0.40 49.21 -14.59
CA GLU A 240 -0.23 48.12 -15.31
C GLU A 240 0.82 47.03 -15.55
N ALA A 241 0.63 45.92 -14.83
CA ALA A 241 1.36 44.67 -15.02
C ALA A 241 1.20 44.21 -16.47
N ARG A 242 2.11 44.65 -17.34
CA ARG A 242 2.33 44.06 -18.66
C ARG A 242 2.77 42.62 -18.43
N LEU A 243 1.80 41.74 -18.60
CA LEU A 243 1.96 40.31 -18.85
C LEU A 243 3.16 40.09 -19.75
N SER A 244 4.25 39.56 -19.21
CA SER A 244 5.30 38.90 -19.99
C SER A 244 4.70 37.59 -20.52
N PRO A 245 4.49 37.43 -21.84
CA PRO A 245 3.88 36.23 -22.39
C PRO A 245 4.99 35.23 -22.72
N ASN A 246 5.73 34.77 -21.71
CA ASN A 246 6.75 33.75 -21.91
C ASN A 246 7.03 32.91 -20.65
N LEU A 247 5.96 32.47 -19.97
CA LEU A 247 6.02 31.17 -19.31
C LEU A 247 5.40 30.19 -20.29
N GLU A 248 6.26 29.48 -21.03
CA GLU A 248 5.91 28.15 -21.51
C GLU A 248 5.28 27.42 -20.33
N SER A 249 4.04 26.98 -20.50
CA SER A 249 3.32 26.18 -19.52
C SER A 249 4.24 25.05 -19.08
N ILE A 250 4.80 25.14 -17.87
CA ILE A 250 5.38 23.98 -17.21
C ILE A 250 4.25 22.96 -17.23
N GLU A 251 4.37 21.91 -18.05
CA GLU A 251 3.49 20.76 -17.97
C GLU A 251 3.69 20.18 -16.58
N ILE A 252 2.91 20.65 -15.60
CA ILE A 252 2.88 20.10 -14.25
C ILE A 252 2.27 18.71 -14.43
N ASN A 253 3.12 17.72 -14.67
CA ASN A 253 2.72 16.34 -14.72
C ASN A 253 2.24 15.97 -13.31
N PRO A 254 0.93 15.73 -13.13
CA PRO A 254 0.38 15.51 -11.81
C PRO A 254 0.98 14.22 -11.22
N PRO A 255 1.15 14.18 -9.89
CA PRO A 255 1.61 13.00 -9.20
C PRO A 255 0.79 11.75 -9.54
N LEU A 256 1.44 10.60 -9.62
CA LEU A 256 0.83 9.36 -10.13
C LEU A 256 0.56 8.36 -9.00
N TRP A 257 -0.46 7.54 -9.15
CA TRP A 257 -0.64 6.31 -8.38
C TRP A 257 -0.73 5.11 -9.31
N ALA A 258 -0.13 3.99 -8.93
CA ALA A 258 -0.35 2.74 -9.66
C ALA A 258 -1.71 2.16 -9.30
N LEU A 259 -2.47 1.82 -10.33
CA LEU A 259 -3.78 1.23 -10.21
C LEU A 259 -3.66 -0.27 -9.90
N ASP A 260 -4.44 -0.74 -8.93
CA ASP A 260 -4.59 -2.16 -8.60
C ASP A 260 -5.80 -2.73 -9.35
N LEU A 261 -5.54 -3.22 -10.57
CA LEU A 261 -6.56 -3.83 -11.44
C LEU A 261 -7.22 -5.06 -10.80
N GLU A 262 -6.50 -5.78 -9.93
CA GLU A 262 -7.05 -6.96 -9.25
C GLU A 262 -8.03 -6.56 -8.16
N ALA A 263 -7.66 -5.57 -7.32
CA ALA A 263 -8.56 -5.01 -6.32
C ALA A 263 -9.79 -4.37 -6.99
N LEU A 264 -9.60 -3.68 -8.12
CA LEU A 264 -10.68 -3.09 -8.88
C LEU A 264 -11.65 -4.15 -9.41
N ARG A 265 -11.13 -5.20 -10.08
CA ARG A 265 -11.93 -6.34 -10.56
C ARG A 265 -12.72 -6.99 -9.42
N LYS A 266 -12.06 -7.29 -8.29
CA LYS A 266 -12.71 -7.89 -7.11
C LYS A 266 -13.78 -7.00 -6.49
N SER A 267 -13.63 -5.69 -6.59
CA SER A 267 -14.59 -4.73 -6.05
C SER A 267 -15.84 -4.55 -6.91
N ASN A 268 -15.88 -5.16 -8.11
CA ASN A 268 -16.94 -5.02 -9.11
C ASN A 268 -17.28 -3.55 -9.45
N ARG A 269 -16.31 -2.64 -9.25
CA ARG A 269 -16.43 -1.24 -9.64
C ARG A 269 -15.95 -1.11 -11.08
N ALA A 270 -16.88 -0.94 -11.99
CA ALA A 270 -16.57 -0.72 -13.41
C ALA A 270 -16.26 0.76 -13.73
N ASP A 271 -16.62 1.69 -12.84
CA ASP A 271 -16.57 3.12 -13.15
C ASP A 271 -15.27 3.78 -12.70
N PHE A 272 -14.34 3.86 -13.63
CA PHE A 272 -13.10 4.64 -13.52
C PHE A 272 -13.30 6.14 -13.39
N ALA A 273 -14.42 6.66 -13.90
CA ALA A 273 -14.76 8.08 -13.81
C ALA A 273 -14.88 8.53 -12.34
N GLU A 274 -15.46 7.68 -11.47
CA GLU A 274 -15.51 7.96 -10.04
C GLU A 274 -14.14 7.85 -9.37
N ALA A 275 -13.28 6.91 -9.79
CA ALA A 275 -11.93 6.77 -9.25
C ALA A 275 -11.03 7.98 -9.60
N ASN A 276 -11.12 8.50 -10.83
CA ASN A 276 -10.42 9.72 -11.24
C ASN A 276 -10.95 10.97 -10.50
N ALA A 277 -12.27 11.10 -10.33
CA ALA A 277 -12.86 12.21 -9.60
C ALA A 277 -12.57 12.16 -8.09
N GLN A 278 -12.38 10.97 -7.52
CA GLN A 278 -12.07 10.76 -6.10
C GLN A 278 -10.58 10.66 -5.80
N ALA A 279 -9.68 10.90 -6.77
CA ALA A 279 -8.22 10.85 -6.59
C ALA A 279 -7.70 11.75 -5.43
N GLY A 280 -8.48 12.73 -4.98
CA GLY A 280 -8.18 13.53 -3.78
C GLY A 280 -8.40 12.80 -2.45
N ASN A 281 -9.29 11.80 -2.38
CA ASN A 281 -9.67 11.11 -1.13
C ASN A 281 -9.13 9.67 -1.10
N GLN A 282 -7.98 9.51 -0.44
CA GLN A 282 -7.11 8.32 -0.40
C GLN A 282 -7.76 7.00 0.06
N THR A 283 -8.94 7.00 0.68
CA THR A 283 -9.40 5.86 1.48
C THR A 283 -10.16 4.77 0.72
N ASN A 284 -10.56 4.99 -0.54
CA ASN A 284 -11.44 4.07 -1.27
C ASN A 284 -11.00 3.75 -2.71
N LEU A 285 -9.81 4.16 -3.13
CA LEU A 285 -9.32 3.92 -4.49
C LEU A 285 -8.62 2.56 -4.57
N PRO A 286 -8.82 1.78 -5.64
CA PRO A 286 -8.12 0.52 -5.86
C PRO A 286 -6.73 0.83 -6.41
N ILE A 287 -5.85 1.32 -5.54
CA ILE A 287 -4.46 1.67 -5.86
C ILE A 287 -3.50 0.85 -5.01
N TYR A 288 -2.28 0.68 -5.51
CA TYR A 288 -1.19 0.21 -4.67
C TYR A 288 -0.79 1.31 -3.69
N THR A 289 -1.18 1.16 -2.42
CA THR A 289 -1.00 2.20 -1.42
C THR A 289 0.49 2.39 -1.07
N PRO A 290 1.00 3.62 -0.96
CA PRO A 290 2.39 3.86 -0.56
C PRO A 290 2.70 3.37 0.85
N GLN A 291 1.72 3.37 1.75
CA GLN A 291 1.87 2.89 3.12
C GLN A 291 2.16 1.39 3.17
N SER A 292 1.52 0.58 2.32
CA SER A 292 1.78 -0.86 2.26
C SER A 292 3.18 -1.15 1.70
N ALA A 293 3.58 -0.43 0.65
CA ALA A 293 4.92 -0.52 0.07
C ALA A 293 6.01 -0.18 1.10
N ARG A 294 5.86 0.95 1.80
CA ARG A 294 6.78 1.35 2.88
C ARG A 294 6.82 0.31 4.00
N ALA A 295 5.65 -0.12 4.48
CA ALA A 295 5.59 -1.13 5.54
C ALA A 295 6.24 -2.45 5.12
N TYR A 296 6.17 -2.80 3.83
CA TYR A 296 6.82 -3.99 3.30
C TYR A 296 8.34 -3.85 3.32
N LEU A 297 8.88 -2.72 2.86
CA LEU A 297 10.31 -2.42 2.95
C LEU A 297 10.82 -2.48 4.40
N MET A 298 10.15 -1.79 5.33
CA MET A 298 10.54 -1.73 6.74
C MET A 298 10.58 -3.09 7.46
N LYS A 299 9.86 -4.10 6.94
CA LYS A 299 9.73 -5.43 7.57
C LYS A 299 10.61 -6.51 6.95
N SER A 300 11.26 -6.22 5.81
CA SER A 300 11.77 -7.29 4.94
C SER A 300 13.26 -7.59 5.02
N PHE A 301 14.09 -6.72 5.60
CA PHE A 301 15.55 -6.83 5.56
C PHE A 301 16.13 -7.26 6.91
N ASP A 302 16.13 -8.57 7.17
CA ASP A 302 16.72 -9.16 8.37
C ASP A 302 18.26 -9.18 8.28
N SER A 303 18.98 -9.39 9.39
CA SER A 303 20.39 -9.83 9.30
C SER A 303 20.46 -11.36 9.11
N PRO A 304 21.56 -11.91 8.57
CA PRO A 304 21.75 -13.35 8.46
C PRO A 304 21.58 -14.05 9.81
N PRO A 305 21.02 -15.28 9.83
CA PRO A 305 20.88 -16.03 11.07
C PRO A 305 22.27 -16.31 11.67
N LEU A 306 22.48 -15.85 12.90
CA LEU A 306 23.67 -16.23 13.68
C LEU A 306 23.61 -17.73 13.97
N SER A 307 24.71 -18.44 13.75
CA SER A 307 24.87 -19.87 14.03
C SER A 307 24.56 -20.19 15.49
N GLU A 308 23.38 -20.79 15.73
CA GLU A 308 22.80 -21.50 16.91
C GLU A 308 23.24 -21.19 18.37
N THR A 309 24.02 -20.14 18.64
CA THR A 309 24.67 -19.90 19.94
C THR A 309 24.14 -18.68 20.68
N SER A 310 23.13 -17.98 20.14
CA SER A 310 22.56 -16.80 20.81
C SER A 310 21.44 -17.19 21.82
N VAL A 311 21.78 -17.08 23.10
CA VAL A 311 20.96 -17.53 24.25
C VAL A 311 19.70 -16.65 24.50
N LYS A 312 19.52 -15.52 23.79
CA LYS A 312 18.35 -14.63 23.96
C LYS A 312 17.78 -14.17 22.63
N LYS A 313 16.50 -14.49 22.37
CA LYS A 313 15.74 -13.95 21.23
C LYS A 313 15.62 -12.42 21.38
N PRO A 314 16.03 -11.61 20.38
CA PRO A 314 15.91 -10.17 20.47
C PRO A 314 14.43 -9.73 20.50
N THR A 315 14.18 -8.61 21.17
CA THR A 315 12.82 -8.04 21.30
C THR A 315 12.28 -7.64 19.93
N ALA A 316 10.94 -7.54 19.80
CA ALA A 316 10.32 -7.12 18.55
C ALA A 316 10.78 -5.71 18.12
N ALA A 317 10.97 -4.80 19.08
CA ALA A 317 11.49 -3.45 18.82
C ALA A 317 12.94 -3.49 18.33
N ALA A 318 13.81 -4.30 18.95
CA ALA A 318 15.19 -4.47 18.49
C ALA A 318 15.26 -5.03 17.07
N LYS A 319 14.44 -6.05 16.75
CA LYS A 319 14.33 -6.58 15.38
C LYS A 319 13.82 -5.55 14.38
N ALA A 320 12.86 -4.69 14.77
CA ALA A 320 12.35 -3.64 13.89
C ALA A 320 13.42 -2.57 13.62
N ALA A 321 14.15 -2.13 14.65
CA ALA A 321 15.25 -1.19 14.51
C ALA A 321 16.40 -1.75 13.66
N GLU A 322 16.70 -3.05 13.81
CA GLU A 322 17.68 -3.76 12.99
C GLU A 322 17.28 -3.76 11.51
N LYS A 323 16.01 -4.09 11.20
CA LYS A 323 15.49 -4.06 9.83
C LYS A 323 15.53 -2.68 9.21
N GLU A 324 15.16 -1.66 10.00
CA GLU A 324 15.22 -0.27 9.58
C GLU A 324 16.66 0.15 9.26
N ARG A 325 17.63 -0.24 10.10
CA ARG A 325 19.06 0.03 9.86
C ARG A 325 19.56 -0.66 8.59
N ASN A 326 19.20 -1.93 8.40
CA ASN A 326 19.58 -2.70 7.20
C ASN A 326 18.97 -2.11 5.93
N LEU A 327 17.70 -1.68 5.99
CA LEU A 327 17.06 -0.96 4.90
C LEU A 327 17.79 0.35 4.59
N GLY A 328 18.13 1.15 5.59
CA GLY A 328 18.86 2.41 5.40
C GLY A 328 20.23 2.19 4.72
N ARG A 329 20.95 1.13 5.10
CA ARG A 329 22.23 0.75 4.47
C ARG A 329 22.04 0.33 3.01
N LEU A 330 21.04 -0.50 2.73
CA LEU A 330 20.70 -0.91 1.36
C LEU A 330 20.35 0.29 0.49
N LEU A 331 19.45 1.17 0.95
CA LEU A 331 19.04 2.35 0.20
C LEU A 331 20.21 3.30 -0.06
N ARG A 332 21.13 3.45 0.91
CA ARG A 332 22.35 4.24 0.71
C ARG A 332 23.25 3.64 -0.37
N ALA A 333 23.46 2.33 -0.37
CA ALA A 333 24.25 1.67 -1.40
C ALA A 333 23.61 1.75 -2.79
N LEU A 334 22.29 1.64 -2.88
CA LEU A 334 21.54 1.86 -4.12
C LEU A 334 21.66 3.32 -4.59
N ASP A 335 21.51 4.29 -3.70
CA ASP A 335 21.71 5.71 -4.04
C ASP A 335 23.13 5.91 -4.63
N MET A 336 24.17 5.37 -3.99
CA MET A 336 25.54 5.44 -4.53
C MET A 336 25.69 4.75 -5.89
N LEU A 337 24.99 3.63 -6.11
CA LEU A 337 24.92 2.96 -7.41
C LEU A 337 24.35 3.88 -8.48
N TYR A 338 23.14 4.39 -8.27
CA TYR A 338 22.47 5.23 -9.26
C TYR A 338 23.18 6.57 -9.47
N ASP A 339 23.62 7.23 -8.40
CA ASP A 339 24.37 8.50 -8.47
C ASP A 339 25.63 8.35 -9.35
N SER A 340 26.35 7.23 -9.23
CA SER A 340 27.56 6.98 -10.04
C SER A 340 27.28 6.90 -11.54
N TRP A 341 26.12 6.36 -11.93
CA TRP A 341 25.75 6.16 -13.33
C TRP A 341 24.94 7.33 -13.91
N ALA A 342 24.17 8.04 -13.09
CA ALA A 342 23.32 9.16 -13.51
C ALA A 342 24.10 10.34 -14.10
N THR A 343 25.41 10.42 -13.86
CA THR A 343 26.30 11.40 -14.50
C THR A 343 26.63 11.07 -15.96
N THR A 344 26.37 9.84 -16.42
CA THR A 344 26.65 9.40 -17.80
C THR A 344 25.44 8.81 -18.52
N LEU A 345 24.51 8.21 -17.79
CA LEU A 345 23.36 7.52 -18.36
C LEU A 345 22.12 8.39 -18.25
N SER A 346 21.32 8.38 -19.31
CA SER A 346 20.00 9.00 -19.26
C SER A 346 19.06 8.23 -18.32
N PRO A 347 17.96 8.86 -17.86
CA PRO A 347 16.89 8.16 -17.13
C PRO A 347 16.43 6.86 -17.79
N GLU A 348 16.25 6.86 -19.11
CA GLU A 348 15.80 5.68 -19.87
C GLU A 348 16.84 4.56 -19.87
N GLU A 349 18.13 4.91 -19.91
CA GLU A 349 19.22 3.93 -19.85
C GLU A 349 19.37 3.33 -18.45
N LEU A 350 19.17 4.14 -17.40
CA LEU A 350 19.11 3.65 -16.02
C LEU A 350 17.97 2.65 -15.84
N ASP A 351 16.79 2.94 -16.40
CA ASP A 351 15.64 2.05 -16.36
C ASP A 351 15.96 0.69 -17.02
N LYS A 352 16.51 0.72 -18.23
CA LYS A 352 16.91 -0.47 -18.99
C LYS A 352 17.98 -1.31 -18.27
N ARG A 353 18.96 -0.67 -17.61
CA ARG A 353 20.06 -1.37 -16.93
C ARG A 353 19.68 -1.93 -15.56
N THR A 354 18.72 -1.32 -14.86
CA THR A 354 18.38 -1.68 -13.48
C THR A 354 18.08 -3.16 -13.29
N TRP A 355 17.33 -3.77 -14.21
CA TRP A 355 17.01 -5.19 -14.10
C TRP A 355 18.27 -6.08 -14.13
N SER A 356 19.25 -5.73 -14.96
CA SER A 356 20.51 -6.48 -15.05
C SER A 356 21.32 -6.39 -13.76
N TRP A 357 21.35 -5.23 -13.10
CA TRP A 357 21.97 -5.04 -11.79
C TRP A 357 21.29 -5.86 -10.72
N TYR A 358 19.96 -5.77 -10.64
CA TYR A 358 19.18 -6.57 -9.70
C TYR A 358 19.44 -8.07 -9.87
N VAL A 359 19.48 -8.59 -11.11
CA VAL A 359 19.72 -10.03 -11.36
C VAL A 359 21.07 -10.50 -10.83
N LYS A 360 22.11 -9.64 -10.86
CA LYS A 360 23.46 -9.97 -10.37
C LYS A 360 23.55 -10.08 -8.85
N VAL A 361 22.75 -9.31 -8.11
CA VAL A 361 22.85 -9.20 -6.64
C VAL A 361 21.67 -9.78 -5.88
N ARG A 362 20.64 -10.27 -6.60
CA ARG A 362 19.44 -10.84 -5.96
C ARG A 362 19.80 -12.07 -5.11
N PRO A 363 19.03 -12.34 -4.04
CA PRO A 363 19.25 -13.55 -3.25
C PRO A 363 19.05 -14.81 -4.10
N GLU A 364 19.99 -15.73 -3.95
CA GLU A 364 19.91 -17.06 -4.54
C GLU A 364 18.86 -17.89 -3.81
N VAL A 365 17.92 -18.47 -4.54
CA VAL A 365 16.89 -19.35 -3.97
C VAL A 365 16.63 -20.46 -4.97
N LEU A 366 16.05 -21.56 -4.49
CA LEU A 366 15.70 -22.72 -5.32
C LEU A 366 14.92 -22.33 -6.58
N HIS A 367 15.08 -23.14 -7.63
CA HIS A 367 14.33 -22.94 -8.86
C HIS A 367 12.88 -23.39 -8.71
N GLY A 368 11.99 -22.81 -9.53
CA GLY A 368 10.57 -23.18 -9.55
C GLY A 368 9.79 -22.68 -8.33
N ALA A 369 8.67 -23.37 -8.04
CA ALA A 369 7.81 -23.06 -6.90
C ALA A 369 8.51 -23.25 -5.55
N ALA A 370 9.52 -24.11 -5.46
CA ALA A 370 10.24 -24.38 -4.21
C ALA A 370 11.03 -23.18 -3.67
N GLY A 371 11.47 -22.26 -4.54
CA GLY A 371 12.12 -21.01 -4.11
C GLY A 371 11.17 -19.83 -3.97
N TRP A 372 9.86 -20.02 -4.16
CA TRP A 372 8.88 -18.95 -4.05
C TRP A 372 8.86 -18.38 -2.64
N GLY A 373 9.06 -17.06 -2.52
CA GLY A 373 9.13 -16.39 -1.22
C GLY A 373 10.36 -16.74 -0.37
N GLY A 374 11.35 -17.46 -0.93
CA GLY A 374 12.61 -17.77 -0.25
C GLY A 374 13.41 -16.53 0.10
N LYS A 375 14.00 -16.56 1.29
CA LYS A 375 14.98 -15.58 1.78
C LYS A 375 16.38 -16.10 1.50
N ASN A 376 17.32 -15.21 1.16
CA ASN A 376 18.73 -15.53 1.27
C ASN A 376 19.57 -14.27 1.54
N GLU A 377 20.86 -14.46 1.75
CA GLU A 377 21.85 -13.41 1.91
C GLU A 377 21.99 -12.57 0.63
N VAL A 378 22.23 -11.28 0.84
CA VAL A 378 22.57 -10.28 -0.17
C VAL A 378 23.70 -9.46 0.41
N ARG A 379 24.82 -9.40 -0.29
CA ARG A 379 25.99 -8.62 0.13
C ARG A 379 25.86 -7.21 -0.42
N ILE A 380 25.94 -6.20 0.45
CA ILE A 380 25.88 -4.80 0.02
C ILE A 380 27.13 -4.44 -0.80
N GLY A 381 28.28 -5.06 -0.51
CA GLY A 381 29.50 -4.93 -1.32
C GLY A 381 29.28 -5.24 -2.81
N ASP A 382 28.49 -6.28 -3.13
CA ASP A 382 28.20 -6.65 -4.52
C ASP A 382 27.37 -5.57 -5.24
N ILE A 383 26.52 -4.83 -4.51
CA ILE A 383 25.78 -3.68 -5.05
C ILE A 383 26.73 -2.52 -5.31
N LEU A 384 27.66 -2.24 -4.40
CA LEU A 384 28.65 -1.18 -4.55
C LEU A 384 29.62 -1.45 -5.71
N ALA A 385 29.92 -2.72 -5.97
CA ALA A 385 30.73 -3.18 -7.11
C ALA A 385 30.02 -3.07 -8.48
N LEU A 386 28.75 -2.66 -8.51
CA LEU A 386 28.06 -2.33 -9.75
C LEU A 386 28.20 -0.85 -10.14
N ARG A 387 28.82 -0.02 -9.28
CA ARG A 387 29.04 1.40 -9.56
C ARG A 387 29.97 1.58 -10.75
N ARG A 388 29.85 2.75 -11.38
CA ARG A 388 30.80 3.12 -12.42
C ARG A 388 32.18 3.35 -11.80
N GLY A 389 33.18 2.58 -12.23
CA GLY A 389 34.56 2.72 -11.78
C GLY A 389 34.89 2.04 -10.45
N SER A 390 34.05 1.12 -9.97
CA SER A 390 34.36 0.25 -8.83
C SER A 390 35.32 -0.87 -9.16
#